data_AF-A0A9P1N3X9-F1
#
_entry.id   AF-A0A9P1N3X9-F1
#
_cell.length_a   1.000
_cell.length_b   1.000
_cell.length_c   1.000
_cell.angle_alpha   90.00
_cell.angle_beta   90.00
_cell.angle_gamma   90.00
#
_symmetry.space_group_name_H-M   'P 1'
#
loop_
_entity.id
_entity.type
_entity.pdbx_description
1 polymer ?
#
loop_
_entity_poly.entity_id
_entity_poly.type
_entity_poly.pdbx_seq_one_letter_code
_entity_poly.pdbx_strand_id
1 'polypeptide(L)'
;MFWSLVLLAEVLLIFRPIFGCGTDVSGAPSTSAQFQITFQPPLIFTYPPSITTYTTGQSINNASASNRLISELNSAVSTALKSNSISLISAPMLSVSGFSGLAATVEAGANCTADKNYIQYSGTLIYQCSGASSGSTEAPTTQAVQTSTDGGDGAEGDTTISATTSASASGTFTKILVQQSMQVSANSTQSLYLAQWQEIAKSVQIALEAKNMVFLDDISVNI
;
A
#
# COMPACT_ATOMS: atom_id res chain seq x y z
N MET A 1 -49.28 1.58 -20.56
CA MET A 1 -48.44 2.19 -21.62
C MET A 1 -47.35 2.97 -20.91
N PHE A 2 -46.20 2.32 -20.72
CA PHE A 2 -44.93 2.63 -21.40
C PHE A 2 -44.17 3.78 -20.74
N TRP A 3 -43.22 3.44 -19.85
CA TRP A 3 -41.79 3.82 -19.96
C TRP A 3 -41.07 3.66 -18.61
N SER A 4 -40.06 2.78 -18.59
CA SER A 4 -38.71 3.05 -18.07
C SER A 4 -37.98 1.72 -17.86
N LEU A 5 -37.49 1.20 -18.97
CA LEU A 5 -36.53 0.09 -19.03
C LEU A 5 -35.48 0.53 -20.05
N VAL A 6 -34.63 1.47 -19.64
CA VAL A 6 -33.44 1.91 -20.38
C VAL A 6 -32.32 2.07 -19.36
N LEU A 7 -31.53 1.02 -19.19
CA LEU A 7 -30.12 1.04 -18.83
C LEU A 7 -29.60 -0.40 -18.96
N LEU A 8 -29.67 -0.87 -20.21
CA LEU A 8 -28.87 -1.96 -20.72
C LEU A 8 -27.77 -1.33 -21.58
N ALA A 9 -26.58 -1.92 -21.55
CA ALA A 9 -25.42 -1.64 -22.39
C ALA A 9 -24.53 -0.46 -21.95
N GLU A 10 -23.53 -0.76 -21.11
CA GLU A 10 -22.14 -0.31 -21.32
C GLU A 10 -21.16 -0.92 -20.29
N VAL A 11 -21.01 -2.25 -20.27
CA VAL A 11 -19.73 -2.91 -19.88
C VAL A 11 -19.58 -4.21 -20.68
N LEU A 12 -19.60 -4.06 -22.01
CA LEU A 12 -19.17 -5.11 -22.95
C LEU A 12 -17.82 -4.67 -23.53
N LEU A 13 -16.85 -4.44 -22.65
CA LEU A 13 -15.45 -4.31 -23.06
C LEU A 13 -14.93 -5.70 -23.42
N ILE A 14 -15.18 -6.07 -24.68
CA ILE A 14 -14.20 -6.63 -25.62
C ILE A 14 -13.11 -7.48 -24.94
N PHE A 15 -13.50 -8.58 -24.31
CA PHE A 15 -12.61 -9.72 -24.10
C PHE A 15 -12.56 -10.48 -25.42
N ARG A 16 -11.77 -9.99 -26.38
CA ARG A 16 -11.36 -10.83 -27.51
C ARG A 16 -10.30 -11.79 -26.97
N PRO A 17 -10.54 -13.10 -26.97
CA PRO A 17 -9.43 -14.02 -26.79
C PRO A 17 -8.60 -13.92 -28.06
N ILE A 18 -7.53 -13.11 -28.02
CA ILE A 18 -6.48 -13.20 -29.04
C ILE A 18 -5.73 -14.50 -28.73
N PHE A 19 -6.33 -15.63 -29.12
CA PHE A 19 -5.60 -16.84 -29.41
C PHE A 19 -4.82 -16.60 -30.71
N GLY A 20 -3.81 -15.75 -30.62
CA GLY A 20 -2.65 -15.87 -31.49
C GLY A 20 -1.88 -17.07 -30.99
N CYS A 21 -2.11 -18.24 -31.60
CA CYS A 21 -1.14 -19.33 -31.59
C CYS A 21 0.10 -18.87 -32.38
N GLY A 22 0.81 -17.88 -31.86
CA GLY A 22 2.11 -17.44 -32.35
C GLY A 22 3.15 -18.40 -31.81
N THR A 23 3.84 -19.08 -32.72
CA THR A 23 4.79 -20.17 -32.47
C THR A 23 6.11 -19.74 -31.80
N ASP A 24 6.16 -18.61 -31.12
CA ASP A 24 7.34 -18.22 -30.33
C ASP A 24 7.23 -18.77 -28.91
N VAL A 25 7.30 -20.09 -28.83
CA VAL A 25 7.46 -20.82 -27.58
C VAL A 25 8.96 -20.93 -27.26
N SER A 26 9.65 -19.79 -27.14
CA SER A 26 11.05 -19.79 -26.71
C SER A 26 11.10 -19.97 -25.20
N GLY A 27 11.42 -21.19 -24.75
CA GLY A 27 11.61 -21.52 -23.33
C GLY A 27 11.13 -22.92 -22.99
N ALA A 28 11.84 -23.61 -22.11
CA ALA A 28 11.38 -24.89 -21.59
C ALA A 28 10.08 -24.68 -20.79
N PRO A 29 9.05 -25.53 -20.96
CA PRO A 29 7.86 -25.44 -20.14
C PRO A 29 8.21 -25.78 -18.69
N SER A 30 7.57 -25.10 -17.74
CA SER A 30 7.84 -25.26 -16.31
C SER A 30 6.54 -25.53 -15.56
N THR A 31 6.61 -26.41 -14.55
CA THR A 31 5.50 -26.65 -13.61
C THR A 31 5.40 -25.57 -12.55
N SER A 32 6.38 -24.67 -12.47
CA SER A 32 6.44 -23.62 -11.47
C SER A 32 6.74 -22.26 -12.10
N ALA A 33 6.20 -21.20 -11.51
CA ALA A 33 6.58 -19.84 -11.83
C ALA A 33 6.65 -18.99 -10.56
N GLN A 34 7.57 -18.04 -10.55
CA GLN A 34 7.65 -16.99 -9.56
C GLN A 34 7.18 -15.67 -10.16
N PHE A 35 6.17 -15.08 -9.53
CA PHE A 35 5.68 -13.74 -9.81
C PHE A 35 6.34 -12.75 -8.83
N GLN A 36 7.00 -11.74 -9.36
CA GLN A 36 7.50 -10.61 -8.58
C GLN A 36 6.51 -9.46 -8.74
N ILE A 37 5.94 -9.04 -7.60
CA ILE A 37 4.82 -8.10 -7.57
C ILE A 37 5.25 -6.88 -6.77
N THR A 38 5.20 -5.72 -7.42
CA THR A 38 5.52 -4.41 -6.85
C THR A 38 4.29 -3.51 -6.91
N PHE A 39 3.83 -3.02 -5.77
CA PHE A 39 2.57 -2.30 -5.68
C PHE A 39 2.52 -1.29 -4.53
N GLN A 40 1.58 -0.36 -4.60
CA GLN A 40 1.16 0.48 -3.50
C GLN A 40 0.02 -0.21 -2.74
N PRO A 41 0.18 -0.45 -1.43
CA PRO A 41 -0.76 -1.27 -0.69
C PRO A 41 -2.10 -0.54 -0.45
N PRO A 42 -3.24 -1.18 -0.78
CA PRO A 42 -4.54 -0.83 -0.25
C PRO A 42 -4.53 -0.79 1.28
N LEU A 43 -5.33 0.11 1.85
CA LEU A 43 -5.50 0.25 3.30
C LEU A 43 -5.92 -1.07 3.96
N ILE A 44 -6.71 -1.88 3.26
CA ILE A 44 -7.18 -3.19 3.74
C ILE A 44 -6.05 -4.20 4.01
N PHE A 45 -4.87 -4.03 3.41
CA PHE A 45 -3.68 -4.87 3.64
C PHE A 45 -2.69 -4.23 4.63
N THR A 46 -3.11 -3.18 5.31
CA THR A 46 -2.36 -2.53 6.38
C THR A 46 -3.05 -2.75 7.72
N TYR A 47 -2.34 -2.50 8.81
CA TYR A 47 -2.88 -2.55 10.15
C TYR A 47 -2.35 -1.38 10.99
N PRO A 48 -3.09 -0.92 12.00
CA PRO A 48 -2.61 0.18 12.82
C PRO A 48 -1.53 -0.32 13.80
N PRO A 49 -0.46 0.45 14.05
CA PRO A 49 0.55 0.10 15.05
C PRO A 49 -0.01 0.09 16.48
N SER A 50 -1.08 0.84 16.74
CA SER A 50 -1.84 0.87 17.99
C SER A 50 -3.34 0.91 17.69
N ILE A 51 -4.18 0.34 18.55
CA ILE A 51 -5.65 0.40 18.42
C ILE A 51 -6.14 1.86 18.34
N THR A 52 -5.45 2.78 19.02
CA THR A 52 -5.81 4.21 19.05
C THR A 52 -5.57 4.92 17.72
N THR A 53 -4.78 4.35 16.81
CA THR A 53 -4.49 4.92 15.49
C THR A 53 -5.22 4.18 14.37
N TYR A 54 -6.24 3.39 14.72
CA TYR A 54 -7.05 2.66 13.75
C TYR A 54 -7.79 3.61 12.81
N THR A 55 -7.63 3.36 11.52
CA THR A 55 -8.41 4.03 10.46
C THR A 55 -9.40 3.05 9.86
N THR A 56 -10.65 3.49 9.66
CA THR A 56 -11.69 2.66 9.03
C THR A 56 -11.22 2.08 7.71
N GLY A 57 -11.28 0.75 7.58
CA GLY A 57 -10.84 0.02 6.41
C GLY A 57 -9.49 -0.69 6.59
N GLN A 58 -8.72 -0.38 7.63
CA GLN A 58 -7.54 -1.16 7.99
C GLN A 58 -7.91 -2.55 8.54
N SER A 59 -7.00 -3.49 8.39
CA SER A 59 -7.07 -4.75 9.12
C SER A 59 -6.72 -4.52 10.59
N ILE A 60 -7.27 -5.34 11.48
CA ILE A 60 -7.11 -5.18 12.94
C ILE A 60 -5.67 -5.48 13.39
N ASN A 61 -4.96 -6.37 12.69
CA ASN A 61 -3.59 -6.75 12.99
C ASN A 61 -2.87 -7.30 11.74
N ASN A 62 -1.57 -7.57 11.89
CA ASN A 62 -0.73 -8.10 10.82
C ASN A 62 -1.24 -9.43 10.22
N ALA A 63 -1.71 -10.36 11.06
CA ALA A 63 -2.21 -11.65 10.60
C ALA A 63 -3.46 -11.49 9.73
N SER A 64 -4.40 -10.63 10.14
CA SER A 64 -5.58 -10.30 9.34
C SER A 64 -5.23 -9.65 8.01
N ALA A 65 -4.30 -8.69 8.01
CA ALA A 65 -3.83 -8.03 6.80
C ALA A 65 -3.21 -9.03 5.80
N SER A 66 -2.32 -9.89 6.30
CA SER A 66 -1.61 -10.89 5.50
C SER A 66 -2.55 -11.97 4.96
N ASN A 67 -3.43 -12.51 5.80
CA ASN A 67 -4.42 -13.50 5.36
C ASN A 67 -5.38 -12.93 4.32
N ARG A 68 -5.74 -11.65 4.44
CA ARG A 68 -6.61 -10.99 3.46
C ARG A 68 -5.93 -10.84 2.11
N LEU A 69 -4.65 -10.44 2.07
CA LEU A 69 -3.88 -10.41 0.83
C LEU A 69 -3.79 -11.80 0.20
N ILE A 70 -3.43 -12.82 0.97
CA ILE A 70 -3.33 -14.20 0.48
C ILE A 70 -4.67 -14.69 -0.10
N SER A 71 -5.78 -14.37 0.57
CA SER A 71 -7.13 -14.70 0.08
C SER A 71 -7.45 -14.02 -1.25
N GLU A 72 -7.21 -12.71 -1.36
CA GLU A 72 -7.46 -11.95 -2.60
C GLU A 72 -6.54 -12.42 -3.74
N LEU A 73 -5.28 -12.75 -3.45
CA LEU A 73 -4.36 -13.31 -4.44
C LEU A 73 -4.80 -14.69 -4.95
N ASN A 74 -5.22 -15.59 -4.04
CA ASN A 74 -5.79 -16.89 -4.44
C ASN A 74 -7.04 -16.72 -5.32
N SER A 75 -7.90 -15.76 -4.97
CA SER A 75 -9.08 -15.42 -5.76
C SER A 75 -8.71 -14.85 -7.13
N ALA A 76 -7.73 -13.96 -7.19
CA ALA A 76 -7.20 -13.36 -8.42
C ALA A 76 -6.62 -14.41 -9.36
N VAL A 77 -5.77 -15.31 -8.84
CA VAL A 77 -5.21 -16.43 -9.63
C VAL A 77 -6.31 -17.37 -10.11
N SER A 78 -7.26 -17.73 -9.24
CA SER A 78 -8.39 -18.59 -9.63
C SER A 78 -9.24 -17.96 -10.74
N THR A 79 -9.42 -16.64 -10.68
CA THR A 79 -10.12 -15.86 -11.71
C THR A 79 -9.31 -15.80 -13.01
N ALA A 80 -8.00 -15.60 -12.90
CA ALA A 80 -7.07 -15.55 -14.04
C ALA A 80 -7.01 -16.87 -14.82
N LEU A 81 -7.04 -18.01 -14.14
CA LEU A 81 -7.06 -19.31 -14.81
C LEU A 81 -8.35 -19.52 -15.60
N LYS A 82 -9.48 -19.13 -15.01
CA LYS A 82 -10.79 -19.19 -15.68
C LYS A 82 -10.88 -18.24 -16.86
N SER A 83 -10.42 -16.99 -16.71
CA SER A 83 -10.49 -15.97 -17.77
C SER A 83 -9.65 -16.34 -18.99
N ASN A 84 -8.49 -16.96 -18.77
CA ASN A 84 -7.59 -17.39 -19.83
C ASN A 84 -7.93 -18.77 -20.42
N SER A 85 -9.02 -19.41 -19.99
CA SER A 85 -9.41 -20.77 -20.40
C SER A 85 -8.30 -21.82 -20.19
N ILE A 86 -7.40 -21.59 -19.21
CA ILE A 86 -6.32 -22.51 -18.88
C ILE A 86 -6.90 -23.59 -17.97
N SER A 87 -7.24 -24.74 -18.57
CA SER A 87 -7.82 -25.88 -17.87
C SER A 87 -6.72 -26.72 -17.22
N LEU A 88 -6.35 -26.36 -15.99
CA LEU A 88 -5.48 -27.19 -15.17
C LEU A 88 -6.30 -28.32 -14.52
N ILE A 89 -5.71 -29.51 -14.35
CA ILE A 89 -6.30 -30.60 -13.56
C ILE A 89 -6.59 -30.14 -12.12
N SER A 90 -5.77 -29.22 -11.61
CA SER A 90 -5.93 -28.62 -10.29
C SER A 90 -5.47 -27.16 -10.31
N ALA A 91 -6.07 -26.32 -9.47
CA ALA A 91 -5.56 -24.96 -9.27
C ALA A 91 -4.08 -25.00 -8.80
N PRO A 92 -3.24 -24.04 -9.21
CA PRO A 92 -1.87 -23.95 -8.75
C PRO A 92 -1.81 -23.74 -7.24
N MET A 93 -0.86 -24.39 -6.58
CA MET A 93 -0.58 -24.13 -5.19
C MET A 93 0.27 -22.86 -5.09
N LEU A 94 -0.24 -21.85 -4.39
CA LEU A 94 0.44 -20.58 -4.19
C LEU A 94 1.20 -20.54 -2.87
N SER A 95 2.43 -20.04 -2.89
CA SER A 95 3.16 -19.63 -1.69
C SER A 95 3.59 -18.17 -1.83
N VAL A 96 3.37 -17.38 -0.78
CA VAL A 96 3.72 -15.95 -0.75
C VAL A 96 4.89 -15.76 0.19
N SER A 97 5.92 -15.05 -0.26
CA SER A 97 7.09 -14.68 0.55
C SER A 97 7.41 -13.19 0.38
N GLY A 98 8.12 -12.64 1.37
CA GLY A 98 8.51 -11.23 1.36
C GLY A 98 7.39 -10.23 1.69
N PHE A 99 6.15 -10.69 1.88
CA PHE A 99 5.06 -9.86 2.37
C PHE A 99 4.88 -9.99 3.88
N SER A 100 4.90 -8.86 4.56
CA SER A 100 4.35 -8.67 5.90
C SER A 100 3.43 -7.47 5.84
N GLY A 101 2.25 -7.55 6.46
CA GLY A 101 1.32 -6.42 6.54
C GLY A 101 2.05 -5.14 6.97
N LEU A 102 1.68 -4.01 6.37
CA LEU A 102 2.29 -2.73 6.72
C LEU A 102 1.65 -2.18 8.00
N ALA A 103 2.45 -1.92 9.03
CA ALA A 103 2.01 -1.11 10.16
C ALA A 103 1.90 0.36 9.70
N ALA A 104 0.70 0.91 9.66
CA ALA A 104 0.45 2.24 9.11
C ALA A 104 -0.49 3.06 10.02
N THR A 105 -0.04 4.26 10.37
CA THR A 105 -0.88 5.33 10.94
C THR A 105 -1.22 6.30 9.81
N VAL A 106 -2.52 6.47 9.52
CA VAL A 106 -2.98 7.29 8.40
C VAL A 106 -3.24 8.73 8.84
N GLU A 107 -2.71 9.70 8.11
CA GLU A 107 -2.99 11.11 8.34
C GLU A 107 -4.40 11.50 7.87
N ALA A 108 -5.00 12.43 8.60
CA ALA A 108 -6.20 13.11 8.14
C ALA A 108 -5.82 14.17 7.08
N GLY A 109 -6.07 13.88 5.82
CA GLY A 109 -5.91 14.83 4.72
C GLY A 109 -4.68 14.57 3.84
N ALA A 110 -4.26 15.61 3.10
CA ALA A 110 -3.27 15.48 2.03
C ALA A 110 -1.86 15.96 2.40
N ASN A 111 -1.64 16.43 3.64
CA ASN A 111 -0.38 17.03 4.06
C ASN A 111 0.29 16.20 5.15
N CYS A 112 1.62 16.19 5.16
CA CYS A 112 2.38 15.52 6.20
C CYS A 112 2.42 16.36 7.47
N THR A 113 1.92 15.81 8.57
CA THR A 113 1.92 16.45 9.88
C THR A 113 2.81 15.75 10.90
N ALA A 114 3.11 14.47 10.69
CA ALA A 114 4.10 13.75 11.48
C ALA A 114 4.96 12.79 10.63
N ASP A 115 6.14 12.49 11.15
CA ASP A 115 7.07 11.53 10.55
C ASP A 115 6.47 10.11 10.59
N LYS A 116 6.75 9.32 9.54
CA LYS A 116 6.31 7.93 9.34
C LYS A 116 4.80 7.71 9.25
N ASN A 117 3.98 8.75 9.36
CA ASN A 117 2.57 8.64 9.04
C ASN A 117 2.35 8.54 7.53
N TYR A 118 1.19 8.01 7.13
CA TYR A 118 0.88 7.69 5.74
C TYR A 118 -0.27 8.53 5.22
N ILE A 119 -0.16 8.95 3.97
CA ILE A 119 -1.23 9.64 3.26
C ILE A 119 -1.92 8.63 2.34
N GLN A 120 -3.22 8.48 2.52
CA GLN A 120 -4.03 7.66 1.64
C GLN A 120 -4.76 8.49 0.59
N TYR A 121 -5.01 7.87 -0.56
CA TYR A 121 -5.92 8.37 -1.57
C TYR A 121 -6.82 7.22 -2.03
N SER A 122 -8.14 7.42 -1.98
CA SER A 122 -9.13 6.42 -2.39
C SER A 122 -8.93 5.01 -1.78
N GLY A 123 -8.47 4.94 -0.52
CA GLY A 123 -8.24 3.68 0.19
C GLY A 123 -6.91 2.98 -0.15
N THR A 124 -5.97 3.65 -0.82
CA THR A 124 -4.61 3.15 -1.09
C THR A 124 -3.58 4.08 -0.47
N LEU A 125 -2.55 3.53 0.17
CA LEU A 125 -1.45 4.34 0.72
C LEU A 125 -0.51 4.75 -0.41
N ILE A 126 -0.44 6.05 -0.67
CA ILE A 126 0.38 6.60 -1.77
C ILE A 126 1.72 7.11 -1.23
N TYR A 127 1.70 7.80 -0.08
CA TYR A 127 2.90 8.42 0.48
C TYR A 127 3.13 8.08 1.94
N GLN A 128 4.40 7.95 2.32
CA GLN A 128 4.88 7.99 3.69
C GLN A 128 5.51 9.36 3.93
N CYS A 129 5.17 9.97 5.05
CA CYS A 129 5.77 11.20 5.51
C CYS A 129 7.15 10.92 6.09
N SER A 130 8.14 11.69 5.66
CA SER A 130 9.50 11.65 6.20
C SER A 130 9.88 13.03 6.71
N GLY A 131 10.16 13.10 8.01
CA GLY A 131 10.73 14.29 8.61
C GLY A 131 12.13 14.51 8.08
N ALA A 132 12.42 15.68 7.51
CA ALA A 132 13.79 16.13 7.42
C ALA A 132 14.31 16.21 8.86
N SER A 133 15.28 15.38 9.21
CA SER A 133 16.06 15.62 10.42
C SER A 133 16.68 17.00 10.23
N SER A 134 16.14 18.02 10.90
CA SER A 134 16.73 19.36 10.89
C SER A 134 18.17 19.21 11.34
N GLY A 135 19.10 19.28 10.37
CA GLY A 135 20.51 19.41 10.65
C GLY A 135 20.66 20.60 11.59
N SER A 136 21.31 20.34 12.73
CA SER A 136 21.72 21.32 13.72
C SER A 136 22.16 22.62 13.04
N THR A 137 21.33 23.65 13.13
CA THR A 137 21.81 25.02 13.08
C THR A 137 21.78 25.49 14.52
N GLU A 138 22.97 25.67 15.07
CA GLU A 138 23.21 26.16 16.41
C GLU A 138 22.30 27.34 16.73
N ALA A 139 21.70 27.30 17.92
CA ALA A 139 20.95 28.42 18.46
C ALA A 139 21.82 29.69 18.48
N PRO A 140 21.28 30.89 18.17
CA PRO A 140 21.90 32.10 18.65
C PRO A 140 21.66 32.15 20.16
N THR A 141 22.73 31.90 20.92
CA THR A 141 22.81 32.15 22.35
C THR A 141 22.65 33.66 22.60
N THR A 142 21.44 34.13 22.89
CA THR A 142 21.27 35.43 23.54
C THR A 142 21.50 35.25 25.04
N GLN A 143 22.67 35.72 25.48
CA GLN A 143 23.01 35.94 26.88
C GLN A 143 21.92 36.81 27.54
N ALA A 144 21.28 36.28 28.58
CA ALA A 144 20.56 37.11 29.54
C ALA A 144 21.49 37.36 30.73
N VAL A 145 21.85 38.63 30.88
CA VAL A 145 22.69 39.19 31.94
C VAL A 145 22.05 38.94 33.30
N GLN A 146 22.80 38.30 34.21
CA GLN A 146 22.49 38.30 35.63
C GLN A 146 22.62 39.73 36.16
N THR A 147 21.52 40.27 36.69
CA THR A 147 21.57 41.45 37.56
C THR A 147 20.94 41.05 38.89
N SER A 148 21.80 40.82 39.89
CA SER A 148 21.39 40.72 41.28
C SER A 148 21.13 42.14 41.82
N THR A 149 19.97 42.38 42.43
CA THR A 149 19.81 43.46 43.42
C THR A 149 18.78 43.03 44.45
N ASP A 150 19.17 43.26 45.70
CA ASP A 150 18.59 42.89 46.97
C ASP A 150 17.55 43.92 47.44
N GLY A 151 16.52 43.49 48.20
CA GLY A 151 15.74 44.33 49.11
C GLY A 151 14.26 44.63 48.80
N GLY A 152 13.37 44.27 49.74
CA GLY A 152 12.31 45.17 50.24
C GLY A 152 10.82 44.88 49.94
N ASP A 153 10.10 44.48 51.00
CA ASP A 153 8.67 44.69 51.37
C ASP A 153 7.51 44.73 50.33
N GLY A 154 6.56 43.81 50.54
CA GLY A 154 5.11 44.06 50.64
C GLY A 154 4.31 44.54 49.41
N ALA A 155 3.51 43.66 48.80
CA ALA A 155 2.13 43.90 48.35
C ALA A 155 1.54 42.67 47.63
N GLU A 156 0.23 42.45 47.82
CA GLU A 156 -0.62 41.53 47.06
C GLU A 156 -0.60 41.84 45.55
N GLY A 157 -0.51 40.81 44.69
CA GLY A 157 -0.57 41.01 43.24
C GLY A 157 -0.34 39.76 42.40
N ASP A 158 -1.46 39.20 41.93
CA ASP A 158 -1.67 38.59 40.60
C ASP A 158 -0.70 37.50 40.08
N THR A 159 -1.17 36.25 40.14
CA THR A 159 -0.55 35.08 39.54
C THR A 159 -0.64 35.15 38.01
N THR A 160 0.30 35.84 37.37
CA THR A 160 0.47 35.78 35.91
C THR A 160 1.03 34.40 35.53
N ILE A 161 0.16 33.54 35.02
CA ILE A 161 0.52 32.26 34.39
C ILE A 161 1.41 32.58 33.19
N SER A 162 2.71 32.32 33.32
CA SER A 162 3.61 32.29 32.16
C SER A 162 3.16 31.16 31.26
N ALA A 163 2.44 31.52 30.19
CA ALA A 163 2.19 30.63 29.07
C ALA A 163 3.55 30.25 28.47
N THR A 164 4.03 29.07 28.80
CA THR A 164 5.07 28.40 28.02
C THR A 164 4.47 28.16 26.64
N THR A 165 4.69 29.10 25.72
CA THR A 165 4.55 28.84 24.29
C THR A 165 5.52 27.72 23.95
N SER A 166 5.02 26.49 23.98
CA SER A 166 5.63 25.36 23.31
C SER A 166 5.83 25.78 21.86
N ALA A 167 7.08 26.13 21.51
CA ALA A 167 7.45 26.34 20.14
C ALA A 167 7.16 25.04 19.38
N SER A 168 6.07 25.02 18.62
CA SER A 168 5.84 23.97 17.63
C SER A 168 7.01 24.03 16.66
N ALA A 169 7.95 23.10 16.83
CA ALA A 169 8.94 22.82 15.81
C ALA A 169 8.18 22.40 14.55
N SER A 170 7.97 23.35 13.64
CA SER A 170 7.47 23.09 12.30
C SER A 170 8.59 22.37 11.55
N GLY A 171 8.72 21.07 11.79
CA GLY A 171 9.55 20.21 10.96
C GLY A 171 9.01 20.24 9.55
N THR A 172 9.87 20.48 8.56
CA THR A 172 9.47 20.31 7.17
C THR A 172 9.39 18.81 6.88
N PHE A 173 8.19 18.32 6.61
CA PHE A 173 7.97 16.94 6.22
C PHE A 173 7.92 16.81 4.70
N THR A 174 8.55 15.76 4.18
CA THR A 174 8.52 15.41 2.76
C THR A 174 7.69 14.15 2.54
N LYS A 175 7.21 13.94 1.31
CA LYS A 175 6.42 12.76 0.91
C LYS A 175 7.30 11.80 0.14
N ILE A 176 7.36 10.55 0.57
CA ILE A 176 8.05 9.45 -0.10
C ILE A 176 7.00 8.48 -0.63
N LEU A 177 7.14 8.01 -1.86
CA LEU A 177 6.19 7.04 -2.44
C LEU A 177 6.23 5.72 -1.65
N VAL A 178 5.06 5.20 -1.28
CA VAL A 178 4.96 3.88 -0.65
C VAL A 178 4.99 2.81 -1.72
N GLN A 179 5.87 1.82 -1.53
CA GLN A 179 5.98 0.65 -2.38
C GLN A 179 6.18 -0.58 -1.50
N GLN A 180 5.46 -1.64 -1.82
CA GLN A 180 5.68 -2.98 -1.28
C GLN A 180 5.99 -3.95 -2.41
N SER A 181 6.81 -4.93 -2.09
CA SER A 181 7.19 -6.00 -2.99
C SER A 181 6.88 -7.35 -2.36
N MET A 182 6.35 -8.28 -3.13
CA MET A 182 6.20 -9.67 -2.72
C MET A 182 6.60 -10.63 -3.83
N GLN A 183 6.96 -11.84 -3.44
CA GLN A 183 7.19 -12.95 -4.34
C GLN A 183 6.08 -13.98 -4.15
N VAL A 184 5.45 -14.38 -5.25
CA VAL A 184 4.42 -15.42 -5.25
C VAL A 184 4.94 -16.57 -6.09
N SER A 185 5.11 -17.74 -5.49
CA SER A 185 5.43 -18.95 -6.25
C SER A 185 4.15 -19.71 -6.52
N ALA A 186 3.88 -20.04 -7.78
CA ALA A 186 2.78 -20.91 -8.18
C ALA A 186 3.32 -22.24 -8.68
N ASN A 187 2.76 -23.33 -8.18
CA ASN A 187 3.07 -24.68 -8.62
C ASN A 187 1.84 -25.31 -9.27
N SER A 188 1.94 -25.64 -10.54
CA SER A 188 0.92 -26.29 -11.35
C SER A 188 1.20 -27.79 -11.48
N THR A 189 0.15 -28.60 -11.63
CA THR A 189 0.26 -30.02 -11.96
C THR A 189 0.57 -30.28 -13.43
N GLN A 190 0.46 -29.27 -14.27
CA GLN A 190 0.80 -29.31 -15.70
C GLN A 190 1.87 -28.27 -16.01
N SER A 191 2.79 -28.61 -16.91
CA SER A 191 3.82 -27.67 -17.37
C SER A 191 3.20 -26.62 -18.29
N LEU A 192 3.51 -25.36 -18.01
CA LEU A 192 3.07 -24.22 -18.80
C LEU A 192 4.29 -23.51 -19.39
N TYR A 193 4.10 -22.91 -20.56
CA TYR A 193 5.12 -22.08 -21.20
C TYR A 193 5.14 -20.67 -20.59
N LEU A 194 6.26 -19.95 -20.75
CA LEU A 194 6.44 -18.59 -20.22
C LEU A 194 5.30 -17.66 -20.64
N ALA A 195 4.87 -17.70 -21.91
CA ALA A 195 3.76 -16.89 -22.39
C ALA A 195 2.46 -17.15 -21.63
N GLN A 196 2.17 -18.40 -21.28
CA GLN A 196 0.98 -18.75 -20.49
C GLN A 196 1.09 -18.23 -19.05
N TRP A 197 2.28 -18.33 -18.44
CA TRP A 197 2.53 -17.75 -17.13
C TRP A 197 2.42 -16.22 -17.12
N GLN A 198 2.86 -15.56 -18.20
CA GLN A 198 2.70 -14.11 -18.38
C GLN A 198 1.24 -13.69 -18.54
N GLU A 199 0.43 -14.44 -19.28
CA GLU A 199 -1.01 -14.16 -19.39
C GLU A 199 -1.75 -14.37 -18.05
N ILE A 200 -1.33 -15.37 -17.27
CA ILE A 200 -1.81 -15.53 -15.88
C ILE A 200 -1.42 -14.30 -15.05
N ALA A 201 -0.16 -13.84 -15.13
CA ALA A 201 0.33 -12.69 -14.38
C ALA A 201 -0.48 -11.42 -14.70
N LYS A 202 -0.69 -11.12 -15.98
CA LYS A 202 -1.52 -9.97 -16.42
C LYS A 202 -2.93 -10.05 -15.87
N SER A 203 -3.57 -11.22 -15.94
CA SER A 203 -4.93 -11.36 -15.44
C SER A 203 -5.01 -11.31 -13.91
N VAL A 204 -3.95 -11.73 -13.19
CA VAL A 204 -3.84 -11.54 -11.73
C VAL A 204 -3.72 -10.06 -11.41
N GLN A 205 -2.88 -9.32 -12.13
CA GLN A 205 -2.71 -7.88 -11.97
C GLN A 205 -4.05 -7.15 -12.13
N ILE A 206 -4.79 -7.40 -13.22
CA ILE A 206 -6.11 -6.82 -13.48
C ILE A 206 -7.09 -7.12 -12.32
N ALA A 207 -7.09 -8.36 -11.82
CA ALA A 207 -7.97 -8.76 -10.72
C ALA A 207 -7.61 -8.07 -9.39
N LEU A 208 -6.32 -7.81 -9.15
CA LEU A 208 -5.85 -7.09 -7.96
C LEU A 208 -6.03 -5.58 -8.07
N GLU A 209 -5.91 -5.00 -9.27
CA GLU A 209 -6.23 -3.58 -9.54
C GLU A 209 -7.70 -3.27 -9.26
N ALA A 210 -8.60 -4.21 -9.59
CA ALA A 210 -10.02 -4.12 -9.21
C ALA A 210 -10.26 -4.12 -7.68
N LYS A 211 -9.22 -4.39 -6.88
CA LYS A 211 -9.20 -4.32 -5.40
C LYS A 211 -8.44 -3.09 -4.88
N ASN A 212 -8.24 -2.09 -5.73
CA ASN A 212 -7.49 -0.86 -5.48
C ASN A 212 -5.98 -1.06 -5.23
N MET A 213 -5.43 -2.23 -5.59
CA MET A 213 -3.98 -2.42 -5.59
C MET A 213 -3.40 -1.69 -6.79
N VAL A 214 -2.52 -0.72 -6.55
CA VAL A 214 -1.92 0.08 -7.63
C VAL A 214 -0.54 -0.49 -7.92
N PHE A 215 -0.34 -0.99 -9.14
CA PHE A 215 0.95 -1.52 -9.58
C PHE A 215 1.81 -0.39 -10.14
N LEU A 216 3.11 -0.42 -9.84
CA LEU A 216 4.07 0.53 -10.41
C LEU A 216 4.66 0.00 -11.72
N ASP A 217 4.78 -1.32 -11.80
CA ASP A 217 5.30 -2.06 -12.94
C ASP A 217 4.44 -3.31 -13.15
N ASP A 218 4.50 -3.88 -14.35
CA ASP A 218 3.87 -5.17 -14.64
C ASP A 218 4.45 -6.28 -13.76
N ILE A 219 3.61 -7.27 -13.43
CA ILE A 219 4.06 -8.45 -12.68
C ILE A 219 5.11 -9.21 -13.50
N SER A 220 6.33 -9.27 -12.97
CA SER A 220 7.45 -10.00 -13.59
C SER A 220 7.33 -11.49 -13.32
N VAL A 221 7.60 -12.31 -14.33
CA VAL A 221 7.46 -13.78 -14.29
C VAL A 221 8.81 -14.44 -14.55
N ASN A 222 9.24 -15.30 -13.63
CA ASN A 222 10.43 -16.14 -13.76
C ASN A 222 10.00 -17.62 -13.66
N ILE A 223 10.49 -18.50 -14.55
CA ILE A 223 10.08 -19.92 -14.63
C ILE A 223 11.25 -20.90 -14.59
#